data_AF-A0AB39XB52-F1
#
_entry.id   AF-A0AB39XB52-F1
#
_cell.length_a   1.000
_cell.length_b   1.000
_cell.length_c   1.000
_cell.angle_alpha   90.00
_cell.angle_beta   90.00
_cell.angle_gamma   90.00
#
_symmetry.space_group_name_H-M   'P 1'
#
loop_
_entity.id
_entity.type
_entity.pdbx_description
1 polymer ?
#
loop_
_entity_poly.entity_id
_entity_poly.type
_entity_poly.pdbx_seq_one_letter_code
_entity_poly.pdbx_strand_id
1 'polypeptide(L)'
;MTKPSIAKLKAIIDADEGIGDIPVIVSLEKINSEEPTWNVRIRGSNGTMTITDPRDITDYKRFVTQCFRQLNVFFPPVKPVTWANTLRDAIPKMTEKQADEDTTREGQFRELLETFLTNRMRGREREDLLRGAPWEDEKSRRRYFTMGPLEKFLEIERMRNVARKDIAGWIRALGGGPQGLTIKNKRTRCWWVPSDAVDEAPELAVPDMPEPGL
;
A
#
# COMPACT_ATOMS: atom_id res chain seq x y z
N MET A 1 33.88 -3.43 -29.84
CA MET A 1 32.66 -4.24 -30.07
C MET A 1 32.27 -4.89 -28.76
N THR A 2 31.37 -4.28 -28.00
CA THR A 2 31.00 -4.70 -26.64
C THR A 2 29.87 -5.72 -26.73
N LYS A 3 30.11 -6.95 -26.26
CA LYS A 3 29.10 -8.02 -26.25
C LYS A 3 27.85 -7.57 -25.46
N PRO A 4 26.63 -7.73 -26.00
CA PRO A 4 25.42 -7.34 -25.28
C PRO A 4 25.22 -8.22 -24.04
N SER A 5 24.82 -7.58 -22.94
CA SER A 5 24.46 -8.23 -21.67
C SER A 5 23.33 -9.26 -21.85
N ILE A 6 23.35 -10.34 -21.08
CA ILE A 6 22.30 -11.38 -21.02
C ILE A 6 20.91 -10.78 -20.76
N ALA A 7 20.84 -9.66 -20.03
CA ALA A 7 19.59 -8.92 -19.82
C ALA A 7 19.06 -8.26 -21.10
N LYS A 8 19.97 -7.76 -21.96
CA LYS A 8 19.65 -7.23 -23.29
C LYS A 8 19.27 -8.34 -24.26
N LEU A 9 19.89 -9.51 -24.15
CA LEU A 9 19.53 -10.70 -24.94
C LEU A 9 18.15 -11.25 -24.55
N LYS A 10 17.79 -11.30 -23.26
CA LYS A 10 16.42 -11.64 -22.82
C LYS A 10 15.37 -10.64 -23.34
N ALA A 11 15.66 -9.34 -23.27
CA ALA A 11 14.76 -8.30 -23.79
C ALA A 11 14.59 -8.34 -25.33
N ILE A 12 15.58 -8.89 -26.06
CA ILE A 12 15.51 -9.07 -27.53
C ILE A 12 14.77 -10.38 -27.89
N ILE A 13 14.81 -11.41 -27.02
CA ILE A 13 14.10 -12.68 -27.25
C ILE A 13 12.59 -12.54 -26.97
N ASP A 14 12.17 -11.67 -26.07
CA ASP A 14 10.75 -11.40 -25.80
C ASP A 14 10.07 -10.50 -26.87
N ALA A 15 10.80 -10.08 -27.92
CA ALA A 15 10.39 -9.03 -28.84
C ALA A 15 9.74 -9.51 -30.16
N ASP A 16 9.46 -10.80 -30.36
CA ASP A 16 8.80 -11.28 -31.59
C ASP A 16 7.78 -12.39 -31.34
N GLU A 17 6.79 -12.12 -30.49
CA GLU A 17 5.52 -12.84 -30.57
C GLU A 17 4.41 -11.80 -30.81
N GLY A 18 4.07 -11.59 -32.08
CA GLY A 18 2.99 -10.69 -32.49
C GLY A 18 1.64 -11.04 -31.84
N ILE A 19 0.70 -10.10 -31.94
CA ILE A 19 -0.69 -10.31 -31.52
C ILE A 19 -1.30 -11.38 -32.43
N GLY A 20 -1.57 -12.57 -31.89
CA GLY A 20 -2.24 -13.65 -32.62
C GLY A 20 -3.77 -13.53 -32.62
N ASP A 21 -4.45 -14.45 -33.30
CA ASP A 21 -5.92 -14.45 -33.45
C ASP A 21 -6.69 -14.78 -32.16
N ILE A 22 -6.00 -15.31 -31.15
CA ILE A 22 -6.58 -15.67 -29.85
C ILE A 22 -5.78 -14.93 -28.76
N PRO A 23 -6.45 -14.26 -27.81
CA PRO A 23 -5.75 -13.62 -26.71
C PRO A 23 -5.02 -14.65 -25.85
N VAL A 24 -3.73 -14.41 -25.61
CA VAL A 24 -2.90 -15.23 -24.71
C VAL A 24 -2.53 -14.40 -23.49
N ILE A 25 -3.03 -14.81 -22.32
CA ILE A 25 -2.70 -14.17 -21.04
C ILE A 25 -1.29 -14.61 -20.64
N VAL A 26 -0.35 -13.66 -20.61
CA VAL A 26 1.05 -13.92 -20.22
C VAL A 26 1.30 -13.61 -18.74
N SER A 27 0.52 -12.68 -18.18
CA SER A 27 0.53 -12.39 -16.74
C SER A 27 -0.89 -12.11 -16.28
N LEU A 28 -1.24 -12.67 -15.11
CA LEU A 28 -2.48 -12.41 -14.41
C LEU A 28 -2.13 -12.19 -12.95
N GLU A 29 -2.32 -10.98 -12.46
CA GLU A 29 -2.10 -10.63 -11.06
C GLU A 29 -3.41 -10.21 -10.43
N LYS A 30 -3.76 -10.82 -9.30
CA LYS A 30 -4.89 -10.37 -8.48
C LYS A 30 -4.39 -9.50 -7.35
N ILE A 31 -4.93 -8.30 -7.26
CA ILE A 31 -4.72 -7.38 -6.16
C ILE A 31 -5.87 -7.58 -5.17
N ASN A 32 -5.54 -8.05 -3.98
CA ASN A 32 -6.46 -8.25 -2.87
C ASN A 32 -6.60 -6.94 -2.08
N SER A 33 -7.71 -6.23 -2.30
CA SER A 33 -8.20 -5.02 -1.61
C SER A 33 -9.67 -5.21 -1.19
N GLU A 34 -10.31 -4.20 -0.59
CA GLU A 34 -11.75 -4.23 -0.30
C GLU A 34 -12.58 -4.52 -1.57
N GLU A 35 -12.19 -3.90 -2.69
CA GLU A 35 -12.63 -4.26 -4.03
C GLU A 35 -11.46 -4.88 -4.80
N PRO A 36 -11.49 -6.19 -5.14
CA PRO A 36 -10.36 -6.83 -5.80
C PRO A 36 -10.21 -6.34 -7.24
N THR A 37 -8.96 -6.19 -7.68
CA THR A 37 -8.65 -5.85 -9.08
C THR A 37 -7.71 -6.87 -9.69
N TRP A 38 -7.78 -7.02 -11.01
CA TRP A 38 -6.94 -7.95 -11.77
C TRP A 38 -6.16 -7.20 -12.83
N ASN A 39 -4.84 -7.32 -12.76
CA ASN A 39 -3.94 -6.83 -13.78
C ASN A 39 -3.63 -7.95 -14.76
N VAL A 40 -4.00 -7.77 -16.02
CA VAL A 40 -3.87 -8.76 -17.08
C VAL A 40 -2.94 -8.23 -18.17
N ARG A 41 -1.88 -8.97 -18.47
CA ARG A 41 -1.02 -8.69 -19.61
C ARG A 41 -1.27 -9.72 -20.70
N ILE A 42 -1.41 -9.24 -21.94
CA ILE A 42 -1.63 -10.09 -23.11
C ILE A 42 -0.33 -10.15 -23.92
N ARG A 43 -0.07 -11.31 -24.52
CA ARG A 43 1.05 -11.48 -25.46
C ARG A 43 0.96 -10.45 -26.58
N GLY A 44 2.08 -9.81 -26.89
CA GLY A 44 2.16 -8.81 -27.96
C GLY A 44 1.48 -7.46 -27.65
N SER A 45 0.87 -7.28 -26.48
CA SER A 45 0.29 -5.97 -26.10
C SER A 45 1.33 -5.06 -25.42
N ASN A 46 1.29 -3.77 -25.75
CA ASN A 46 2.21 -2.75 -25.21
C ASN A 46 1.91 -2.29 -23.77
N GLY A 47 1.09 -3.05 -23.02
CA GLY A 47 0.68 -2.66 -21.69
C GLY A 47 -0.04 -3.76 -20.93
N THR A 48 -0.51 -3.39 -19.74
CA THR A 48 -1.32 -4.21 -18.84
C THR A 48 -2.70 -3.58 -18.72
N MET A 49 -3.72 -4.42 -18.68
CA MET A 49 -5.11 -4.05 -18.51
C MET A 49 -5.53 -4.25 -17.05
N THR A 50 -6.26 -3.29 -16.48
CA THR A 50 -6.81 -3.41 -15.13
C THR A 50 -8.30 -3.70 -15.20
N ILE A 51 -8.73 -4.77 -14.55
CA ILE A 51 -10.11 -5.23 -14.49
C ILE A 51 -10.61 -5.19 -13.05
N THR A 52 -11.84 -4.71 -12.86
CA THR A 52 -12.50 -4.61 -11.54
C THR A 52 -13.70 -5.56 -11.40
N ASP A 53 -14.28 -6.02 -12.52
CA ASP A 53 -15.37 -7.00 -12.53
C ASP A 53 -14.84 -8.36 -13.01
N PRO A 54 -14.96 -9.46 -12.22
CA PRO A 54 -14.50 -10.78 -12.65
C PRO A 54 -15.17 -11.27 -13.95
N ARG A 55 -16.38 -10.79 -14.26
CA ARG A 55 -17.08 -11.12 -15.52
C ARG A 55 -16.34 -10.61 -16.75
N ASP A 56 -15.55 -9.55 -16.60
CA ASP A 56 -14.75 -8.99 -17.68
C ASP A 56 -13.50 -9.82 -17.99
N ILE A 57 -13.17 -10.80 -17.14
CA ILE A 57 -12.18 -11.86 -17.41
C ILE A 57 -12.86 -13.13 -17.92
N THR A 58 -13.95 -13.56 -17.27
CA THR A 58 -14.56 -14.86 -17.58
C THR A 58 -15.36 -14.86 -18.90
N ASP A 59 -16.02 -13.74 -19.25
CA ASP A 59 -16.77 -13.61 -20.50
C ASP A 59 -15.87 -13.08 -21.62
N TYR A 60 -15.73 -13.86 -22.69
CA TYR A 60 -14.88 -13.51 -23.83
C TYR A 60 -15.24 -12.16 -24.47
N LYS A 61 -16.52 -11.86 -24.67
CA LYS A 61 -16.94 -10.62 -25.35
C LYS A 61 -16.57 -9.40 -24.52
N ARG A 62 -16.76 -9.50 -23.20
CA ARG A 62 -16.38 -8.45 -22.25
C ARG A 62 -14.87 -8.29 -22.19
N PHE A 63 -14.13 -9.39 -22.15
CA PHE A 63 -12.67 -9.37 -22.17
C PHE A 63 -12.12 -8.66 -23.42
N VAL A 64 -12.61 -8.99 -24.62
CA VAL A 64 -12.20 -8.31 -25.86
C VAL A 64 -12.56 -6.83 -25.85
N THR A 65 -13.71 -6.47 -25.25
CA THR A 65 -14.10 -5.06 -25.08
C THR A 65 -13.09 -4.31 -24.20
N GLN A 66 -12.61 -4.94 -23.13
CA GLN A 66 -11.57 -4.38 -22.27
C GLN A 66 -10.21 -4.26 -22.99
N CYS A 67 -9.85 -5.27 -23.80
CA CYS A 67 -8.64 -5.24 -24.63
C CYS A 67 -8.66 -4.05 -25.59
N PHE A 68 -9.80 -3.82 -26.24
CA PHE A 68 -9.96 -2.68 -27.15
C PHE A 68 -9.89 -1.37 -26.38
N ARG A 69 -10.63 -1.25 -25.28
CA ARG A 69 -10.74 -0.03 -24.48
C ARG A 69 -9.40 0.42 -23.87
N GLN A 70 -8.60 -0.52 -23.36
CA GLN A 70 -7.40 -0.20 -22.58
C GLN A 70 -6.10 -0.37 -23.37
N LEU A 71 -6.05 -1.32 -24.31
CA LEU A 71 -4.83 -1.68 -25.03
C LEU A 71 -4.93 -1.36 -26.54
N ASN A 72 -6.08 -0.91 -27.04
CA ASN A 72 -6.36 -0.74 -28.47
C ASN A 72 -6.13 -2.02 -29.30
N VAL A 73 -6.37 -3.19 -28.70
CA VAL A 73 -6.23 -4.50 -29.35
C VAL A 73 -7.59 -5.15 -29.53
N PHE A 74 -7.81 -5.78 -30.68
CA PHE A 74 -9.04 -6.51 -30.99
C PHE A 74 -8.73 -7.98 -31.31
N PHE A 75 -9.65 -8.88 -30.93
CA PHE A 75 -9.57 -10.30 -31.23
C PHE A 75 -10.88 -10.80 -31.86
N PRO A 76 -10.84 -11.66 -32.88
CA PRO A 76 -12.02 -12.25 -33.49
C PRO A 76 -12.81 -13.13 -32.51
N PRO A 77 -14.10 -13.40 -32.76
CA PRO A 77 -14.89 -14.31 -31.90
C PRO A 77 -14.28 -15.72 -31.82
N VAL A 78 -14.19 -16.28 -30.62
CA VAL A 78 -13.75 -17.67 -30.38
C VAL A 78 -14.87 -18.51 -29.78
N LYS A 79 -14.73 -19.85 -29.88
CA LYS A 79 -15.66 -20.78 -29.24
C LYS A 79 -15.53 -20.66 -27.71
N PRO A 80 -16.63 -20.74 -26.94
CA PRO A 80 -16.58 -20.64 -25.48
C PRO A 80 -15.61 -21.64 -24.83
N VAL A 81 -15.53 -22.86 -25.37
CA VAL A 81 -14.61 -23.91 -24.88
C VAL A 81 -13.14 -23.50 -25.05
N THR A 82 -12.79 -22.83 -26.15
CA THR A 82 -11.43 -22.35 -26.41
C THR A 82 -11.03 -21.32 -25.35
N TRP A 83 -11.90 -20.35 -25.05
CA TRP A 83 -11.64 -19.34 -24.03
C TRP A 83 -11.55 -19.95 -22.62
N ALA A 84 -12.44 -20.88 -22.29
CA ALA A 84 -12.41 -21.58 -21.01
C ALA A 84 -11.09 -22.34 -20.81
N ASN A 85 -10.54 -22.95 -21.86
CA ASN A 85 -9.22 -23.60 -21.80
C ASN A 85 -8.09 -22.58 -21.58
N THR A 86 -8.12 -21.42 -22.26
CA THR A 86 -7.15 -20.34 -22.01
C THR A 86 -7.14 -19.88 -20.55
N LEU A 87 -8.33 -19.69 -19.97
CA LEU A 87 -8.45 -19.31 -18.55
C LEU A 87 -7.99 -20.43 -17.62
N ARG A 88 -8.30 -21.70 -17.92
CA ARG A 88 -7.85 -22.86 -17.15
C ARG A 88 -6.33 -22.94 -17.07
N ASP A 89 -5.62 -22.52 -18.12
CA ASP A 89 -4.16 -22.53 -18.16
C ASP A 89 -3.53 -21.30 -17.47
N ALA A 90 -4.26 -20.18 -17.42
CA ALA A 90 -3.79 -18.91 -16.87
C ALA A 90 -4.07 -18.78 -15.35
N ILE A 91 -5.26 -19.17 -14.89
CA ILE A 91 -5.69 -19.00 -13.49
C ILE A 91 -4.73 -19.67 -12.49
N PRO A 92 -4.24 -20.91 -12.69
CA PRO A 92 -3.30 -21.53 -11.75
C PRO A 92 -1.95 -20.84 -11.66
N LYS A 93 -1.59 -20.03 -12.65
CA LYS A 93 -0.35 -19.23 -12.70
C LYS A 93 -0.55 -17.81 -12.18
N MET A 94 -1.77 -17.47 -11.77
CA MET A 94 -2.10 -16.17 -11.23
C MET A 94 -1.30 -15.90 -9.97
N THR A 95 -0.65 -14.74 -9.90
CA THR A 95 0.01 -14.30 -8.68
C THR A 95 -0.94 -13.42 -7.90
N GLU A 96 -1.02 -13.64 -6.59
CA GLU A 96 -1.79 -12.79 -5.70
C GLU A 96 -0.87 -11.80 -4.99
N LYS A 97 -1.24 -10.53 -5.01
CA LYS A 97 -0.59 -9.46 -4.26
C LYS A 97 -1.62 -8.81 -3.35
N GLN A 98 -1.22 -8.45 -2.14
CA GLN A 98 -1.99 -7.50 -1.35
C GLN A 98 -1.83 -6.13 -2.03
N ALA A 99 -2.90 -5.35 -2.14
CA ALA A 99 -2.78 -3.98 -2.64
C ALA A 99 -1.76 -3.20 -1.79
N ASP A 100 -1.06 -2.24 -2.40
CA ASP A 100 -0.32 -1.16 -1.73
C ASP A 100 -1.25 -0.22 -0.91
N GLU A 101 -2.42 -0.71 -0.50
CA GLU A 101 -3.22 -0.16 0.59
C GLU A 101 -2.45 -0.16 1.91
N ASP A 102 -1.46 -1.04 2.10
CA ASP A 102 -0.62 -0.98 3.31
C ASP A 102 0.20 0.32 3.35
N THR A 103 0.75 0.80 2.23
CA THR A 103 1.46 2.10 2.19
C THR A 103 0.50 3.27 2.36
N THR A 104 -0.70 3.21 1.75
CA THR A 104 -1.71 4.27 1.89
C THR A 104 -2.29 4.32 3.31
N ARG A 105 -2.61 3.16 3.90
CA ARG A 105 -3.10 3.04 5.28
C ARG A 105 -2.00 3.32 6.29
N GLU A 106 -0.76 2.92 6.05
CA GLU A 106 0.37 3.30 6.90
C GLU A 106 0.60 4.81 6.88
N GLY A 107 0.50 5.45 5.71
CA GLY A 107 0.55 6.91 5.57
C GLY A 107 -0.57 7.59 6.36
N GLN A 108 -1.82 7.16 6.16
CA GLN A 108 -2.97 7.65 6.92
C GLN A 108 -2.81 7.41 8.43
N PHE A 109 -2.32 6.23 8.83
CA PHE A 109 -2.04 5.91 10.22
C PHE A 109 -1.01 6.86 10.82
N ARG A 110 0.05 7.19 10.07
CA ARG A 110 1.09 8.12 10.51
C ARG A 110 0.53 9.52 10.79
N GLU A 111 -0.27 10.06 9.88
CA GLU A 111 -0.95 11.36 10.05
C GLU A 111 -1.91 11.36 11.26
N LEU A 112 -2.68 10.29 11.42
CA LEU A 112 -3.59 10.14 12.56
C LEU A 112 -2.83 9.94 13.87
N LEU A 113 -1.73 9.19 13.86
CA LEU A 113 -0.87 9.02 15.03
C LEU A 113 -0.23 10.35 15.43
N GLU A 114 0.23 11.15 14.47
CA GLU A 114 0.72 12.51 14.69
C GLU A 114 -0.34 13.39 15.34
N THR A 115 -1.54 13.41 14.76
CA THR A 115 -2.68 14.13 15.33
C THR A 115 -2.97 13.67 16.74
N PHE A 116 -3.00 12.36 17.00
CA PHE A 116 -3.26 11.79 18.32
C PHE A 116 -2.21 12.23 19.36
N LEU A 117 -0.93 12.25 18.98
CA LEU A 117 0.18 12.59 19.86
C LEU A 117 0.32 14.11 20.11
N THR A 118 -0.13 14.94 19.18
CA THR A 118 -0.02 16.42 19.24
C THR A 118 -1.31 17.11 19.68
N ASN A 119 -2.44 16.39 19.75
CA ASN A 119 -3.74 16.95 20.12
C ASN A 119 -3.70 17.63 21.50
N ARG A 120 -4.64 18.58 21.71
CA ARG A 120 -4.82 19.39 22.92
C ARG A 120 -4.98 18.59 24.22
N MET A 121 -5.29 17.29 24.13
CA MET A 121 -5.36 16.36 25.26
C MET A 121 -4.03 15.65 25.57
N ARG A 122 -2.89 16.17 25.10
CA ARG A 122 -1.56 15.68 25.48
C ARG A 122 -1.36 15.74 27.00
N GLY A 123 -0.98 14.60 27.58
CA GLY A 123 -0.63 14.45 28.98
C GLY A 123 0.69 15.14 29.30
N ARG A 124 0.75 15.77 30.47
CA ARG A 124 1.96 16.46 30.96
C ARG A 124 2.83 15.52 31.78
N GLU A 125 2.19 14.56 32.43
CA GLU A 125 2.84 13.62 33.33
C GLU A 125 2.67 12.19 32.84
N ARG A 126 3.60 11.32 33.23
CA ARG A 126 3.55 9.88 32.91
C ARG A 126 2.25 9.24 33.40
N GLU A 127 1.69 9.76 34.48
CA GLU A 127 0.42 9.35 35.09
C GLU A 127 -0.78 9.57 34.17
N ASP A 128 -0.71 10.52 33.23
CA ASP A 128 -1.79 10.80 32.28
C ASP A 128 -2.00 9.66 31.28
N LEU A 129 -0.99 8.80 31.09
CA LEU A 129 -1.12 7.54 30.34
C LEU A 129 -2.22 6.63 30.91
N LEU A 130 -2.47 6.68 32.23
CA LEU A 130 -3.54 5.90 32.87
C LEU A 130 -4.94 6.37 32.48
N ARG A 131 -5.07 7.65 32.09
CA ARG A 131 -6.31 8.24 31.58
C ARG A 131 -6.41 8.14 30.06
N GLY A 132 -5.37 7.61 29.41
CA GLY A 132 -5.30 7.42 27.97
C GLY A 132 -4.78 8.62 27.18
N ALA A 133 -4.29 9.66 27.86
CA ALA A 133 -3.62 10.78 27.23
C ALA A 133 -2.16 10.39 26.91
N PRO A 134 -1.66 10.69 25.70
CA PRO A 134 -0.26 10.44 25.35
C PRO A 134 0.67 11.34 26.15
N TRP A 135 1.84 10.82 26.53
CA TRP A 135 2.83 11.53 27.33
C TRP A 135 4.19 11.49 26.61
N GLU A 136 4.89 12.62 26.59
CA GLU A 136 6.24 12.68 26.02
C GLU A 136 7.28 12.74 27.14
N ASP A 137 8.28 11.89 27.05
CA ASP A 137 9.48 11.99 27.85
C ASP A 137 10.55 12.77 27.08
N GLU A 138 10.67 14.05 27.40
CA GLU A 138 11.63 14.97 26.77
C GLU A 138 13.08 14.48 26.92
N LYS A 139 13.41 13.78 28.01
CA LYS A 139 14.78 13.28 28.24
C LYS A 139 15.15 12.14 27.32
N SER A 140 14.21 11.23 27.05
CA SER A 140 14.45 10.08 26.19
C SER A 140 14.00 10.30 24.74
N ARG A 141 13.41 11.48 24.43
CA ARG A 141 12.87 11.83 23.10
C ARG A 141 11.89 10.77 22.59
N ARG A 142 11.01 10.31 23.48
CA ARG A 142 10.01 9.27 23.19
C ARG A 142 8.61 9.73 23.59
N ARG A 143 7.65 9.51 22.70
CA ARG A 143 6.23 9.73 22.96
C ARG A 143 5.57 8.39 23.28
N TYR A 144 5.02 8.29 24.48
CA TYR A 144 4.34 7.11 25.01
C TYR A 144 2.83 7.25 24.89
N PHE A 145 2.16 6.14 24.65
CA PHE A 145 0.70 6.06 24.60
C PHE A 145 0.23 4.63 24.89
N THR A 146 -1.09 4.44 24.99
CA THR A 146 -1.70 3.11 25.20
C THR A 146 -2.56 2.74 23.98
N MET A 147 -2.64 1.44 23.67
CA MET A 147 -3.34 0.98 22.45
C MET A 147 -4.84 1.28 22.49
N GLY A 148 -5.50 1.13 23.64
CA GLY A 148 -6.96 1.27 23.72
C GLY A 148 -7.46 2.66 23.29
N PRO A 149 -6.91 3.76 23.84
CA PRO A 149 -7.23 5.12 23.39
C PRO A 149 -6.87 5.39 21.92
N LEU A 150 -5.73 4.86 21.43
CA LEU A 150 -5.36 4.98 20.02
C LEU A 150 -6.38 4.28 19.11
N GLU A 151 -6.78 3.05 19.43
CA GLU A 151 -7.79 2.29 18.68
C GLU A 151 -9.11 3.05 18.60
N LYS A 152 -9.58 3.60 19.74
CA LYS A 152 -10.79 4.42 19.77
C LYS A 152 -10.66 5.69 18.92
N PHE A 153 -9.49 6.33 18.95
CA PHE A 153 -9.23 7.52 18.14
C PHE A 153 -9.28 7.19 16.64
N LEU A 154 -8.62 6.10 16.21
CA LEU A 154 -8.63 5.64 14.82
C LEU A 154 -10.05 5.31 14.34
N GLU A 155 -10.88 4.70 15.19
CA GLU A 155 -12.29 4.42 14.88
C GLU A 155 -13.12 5.70 14.66
N ILE A 156 -12.90 6.74 15.48
CA ILE A 156 -13.55 8.04 15.37
C ILE A 156 -13.15 8.73 14.05
N GLU A 157 -11.86 8.68 13.72
CA GLU A 157 -11.27 9.24 12.49
C GLU A 157 -11.56 8.40 11.24
N ARG A 158 -12.52 7.47 11.33
CA ARG A 158 -13.02 6.61 10.24
C ARG A 158 -11.99 5.63 9.69
N MET A 159 -10.88 5.39 10.39
CA MET A 159 -9.95 4.32 10.09
C MET A 159 -10.46 3.01 10.72
N ARG A 160 -11.48 2.42 10.09
CA ARG A 160 -12.19 1.24 10.61
C ARG A 160 -11.51 -0.06 10.19
N ASN A 161 -11.80 -1.13 10.91
CA ASN A 161 -11.37 -2.51 10.62
C ASN A 161 -9.85 -2.76 10.61
N VAL A 162 -9.05 -1.88 11.23
CA VAL A 162 -7.61 -2.12 11.36
C VAL A 162 -7.35 -3.14 12.47
N ALA A 163 -6.69 -4.25 12.16
CA ALA A 163 -6.34 -5.22 13.18
C ALA A 163 -5.19 -4.70 14.05
N ARG A 164 -5.23 -5.02 15.35
CA ARG A 164 -4.20 -4.61 16.32
C ARG A 164 -2.77 -5.02 15.91
N LYS A 165 -2.63 -6.11 15.16
CA LYS A 165 -1.34 -6.58 14.63
C LYS A 165 -0.74 -5.62 13.59
N ASP A 166 -1.59 -4.96 12.80
CA ASP A 166 -1.20 -4.05 11.72
C ASP A 166 -0.77 -2.71 12.32
N ILE A 167 -1.55 -2.18 13.28
CA ILE A 167 -1.16 -1.02 14.11
C ILE A 167 0.20 -1.26 14.77
N ALA A 168 0.38 -2.44 15.38
CA ALA A 168 1.66 -2.82 15.98
C ALA A 168 2.80 -2.94 14.94
N GLY A 169 2.50 -3.32 13.70
CA GLY A 169 3.44 -3.34 12.59
C GLY A 169 3.90 -1.93 12.24
N TRP A 170 2.96 -1.02 12.01
CA TRP A 170 3.25 0.38 11.66
C TRP A 170 4.01 1.12 12.76
N ILE A 171 3.66 0.92 14.04
CA ILE A 171 4.43 1.53 15.15
C ILE A 171 5.90 1.07 15.13
N ARG A 172 6.16 -0.20 14.81
CA ARG A 172 7.54 -0.70 14.69
C ARG A 172 8.25 -0.17 13.45
N ALA A 173 7.52 0.02 12.34
CA ALA A 173 8.06 0.63 11.13
C ALA A 173 8.54 2.08 11.40
N LEU A 174 7.87 2.80 12.29
CA LEU A 174 8.27 4.12 12.78
C LEU A 174 9.43 4.09 13.81
N GLY A 175 10.07 2.94 14.03
CA GLY A 175 11.13 2.78 15.04
C GLY A 175 10.63 2.68 16.49
N GLY A 176 9.32 2.59 16.67
CA GLY A 176 8.66 2.45 17.97
C GLY A 176 8.53 1.00 18.44
N GLY A 177 7.91 0.82 19.61
CA GLY A 177 7.68 -0.52 20.13
C GLY A 177 6.85 -0.59 21.41
N PRO A 178 6.55 -1.83 21.87
CA PRO A 178 5.88 -2.04 23.14
C PRO A 178 6.85 -1.82 24.31
N GLN A 179 6.39 -1.15 25.36
CA GLN A 179 7.16 -0.95 26.59
C GLN A 179 6.27 -1.05 27.83
N GLY A 180 6.74 -1.79 28.85
CA GLY A 180 6.09 -1.83 30.15
C GLY A 180 6.61 -0.71 31.05
N LEU A 181 5.74 0.17 31.52
CA LEU A 181 6.09 1.22 32.48
C LEU A 181 5.44 0.96 33.83
N THR A 182 6.16 1.17 34.91
CA THR A 182 5.60 1.15 36.26
C THR A 182 5.16 2.56 36.64
N ILE A 183 3.85 2.77 36.78
CA ILE A 183 3.23 4.05 37.09
C ILE A 183 2.44 3.86 38.39
N LYS A 184 2.79 4.60 39.46
CA LYS A 184 2.18 4.48 40.80
C LYS A 184 2.03 3.01 41.28
N ASN A 185 3.12 2.24 41.26
CA ASN A 185 3.16 0.80 41.59
C ASN A 185 2.30 -0.14 40.73
N LYS A 186 1.71 0.35 39.64
CA LYS A 186 1.00 -0.47 38.65
C LYS A 186 1.83 -0.59 37.38
N ARG A 187 2.07 -1.82 36.92
CA ARG A 187 2.72 -2.07 35.63
C ARG A 187 1.70 -1.89 34.52
N THR A 188 1.92 -0.91 33.67
CA THR A 188 1.05 -0.58 32.52
C THR A 188 1.79 -0.91 31.24
N ARG A 189 1.10 -1.60 30.31
CA ARG A 189 1.61 -1.86 28.98
C ARG A 189 1.33 -0.65 28.10
N CYS A 190 2.39 -0.02 27.63
CA CYS A 190 2.35 1.13 26.75
C CYS A 190 3.05 0.80 25.43
N TRP A 191 2.89 1.69 24.48
CA TRP A 191 3.66 1.75 23.24
C TRP A 191 4.37 3.09 23.19
N TRP A 192 5.43 3.16 22.41
CA TRP A 192 6.17 4.38 22.19
C TRP A 192 6.60 4.51 20.74
N VAL A 193 6.78 5.75 20.30
CA VAL A 193 7.47 6.12 19.06
C VAL A 193 8.56 7.16 19.37
N PRO A 194 9.64 7.21 18.58
CA PRO A 194 10.58 8.33 18.62
C PRO A 194 9.85 9.67 18.41
N SER A 195 10.23 10.73 19.14
CA SER A 195 9.57 12.04 18.99
C SER A 195 9.72 12.62 17.58
N ASP A 196 10.85 12.34 16.91
CA ASP A 196 11.16 12.74 15.53
C ASP A 196 10.39 11.96 14.46
N ALA A 197 9.85 10.77 14.76
CA ALA A 197 9.04 9.99 13.82
C ALA A 197 7.70 10.67 13.44
N VAL A 198 7.41 11.80 14.07
CA VAL A 198 6.12 12.49 14.07
C VAL A 198 6.31 14.01 13.86
N ASP A 199 7.55 14.51 13.85
CA ASP A 199 7.86 15.95 13.83
C ASP A 199 8.51 16.42 12.50
N GLU A 200 8.37 15.71 11.39
CA GLU A 200 9.05 16.09 10.14
C GLU A 200 8.07 16.61 9.07
N ALA A 201 7.51 17.79 9.31
CA ALA A 201 7.42 18.77 8.22
C ALA A 201 8.82 19.41 8.11
N PRO A 202 9.60 19.16 7.04
CA PRO A 202 10.82 19.91 6.85
C PRO A 202 10.45 21.39 6.80
N GLU A 203 11.02 22.18 7.70
CA GLU A 203 10.94 23.63 7.65
C GLU A 203 11.43 24.03 6.26
N LEU A 204 10.49 24.40 5.37
CA LEU A 204 10.80 24.80 4.01
C LEU A 204 11.80 25.94 4.13
N ALA A 205 13.07 25.66 3.83
CA ALA A 205 14.07 26.68 3.70
C ALA A 205 13.54 27.64 2.63
N VAL A 206 13.06 28.81 3.08
CA VAL A 206 12.66 29.90 2.19
C VAL A 206 13.84 30.13 1.27
N PRO A 207 13.69 29.96 -0.06
CA PRO A 207 14.77 30.21 -0.98
C PRO A 207 15.26 31.64 -0.75
N ASP A 208 16.56 31.79 -0.48
CA ASP A 208 17.18 33.09 -0.31
C ASP A 208 16.98 33.85 -1.62
N MET A 209 16.07 34.82 -1.60
CA MET A 209 15.71 35.59 -2.77
C MET A 209 16.88 36.53 -3.02
N PRO A 210 17.62 36.40 -4.14
CA PRO A 210 18.71 37.33 -4.41
C PRO A 210 18.12 38.74 -4.46
N GLU A 211 18.65 39.62 -3.61
CA GLU A 211 18.27 41.03 -3.58
C GLU A 211 18.33 41.60 -5.00
N PRO A 212 17.29 42.31 -5.47
CA PRO A 212 17.34 42.97 -6.76
C PRO A 212 18.47 43.99 -6.73
N GLY A 213 19.54 43.69 -7.47
CA GLY A 213 20.73 44.53 -7.58
C GLY A 213 20.38 45.96 -7.98
N LEU A 214 20.95 46.91 -7.24
CA LEU A 214 21.04 48.33 -7.55
C LEU A 214 21.92 48.59 -8.77
#